data_AF-A0A9E0MK82-F1
#
_entry.id   AF-A0A9E0MK82-F1
#
_cell.length_a   1.000
_cell.length_b   1.000
_cell.length_c   1.000
_cell.angle_alpha   90.00
_cell.angle_beta   90.00
_cell.angle_gamma   90.00
#
_symmetry.space_group_name_H-M   'P 1'
#
loop_
_entity.id
_entity.type
_entity.pdbx_description
1 polymer ?
#
loop_
_entity_poly.entity_id
_entity_poly.type
_entity_poly.pdbx_seq_one_letter_code
_entity_poly.pdbx_strand_id
1 'polypeptide(L)'
;MTNPYVQTQCPRCGQPAWALSTQAVPCQRCGAAVGPIYAPPAAPIAATPYGGNPAMAGAAAFGGAYPGAAPAPMPAAAPAAASPAAPAPQFNLNVGGFKIPFKIGSAGGGVSRAKIFGGIALAIVLAIAGVFVKMKLGTTAKGNLSYASLGVDAKKPDGDKLIAALAKPAEKWKKDAIWWSANFQAVDAEGRVDVAKGAEVVYISEGRVQSASKSQRKDSVKKYSAGSAGVSHKRLWGASEPWTGIEKHPTPTCTIKDVMALVAKELPAGKTVRVTFDPKFADFYAWRVMNDDLKLDRLYAFSDCSIIK
;
A
#
# COMPACT_ATOMS: atom_id res chain seq x y z
N MET A 1 -7.59 -14.89 20.91
CA MET A 1 -6.11 -15.05 20.92
C MET A 1 -5.50 -13.67 20.81
N THR A 2 -4.83 -13.15 21.84
CA THR A 2 -4.25 -11.80 21.85
C THR A 2 -3.09 -11.70 20.87
N ASN A 3 -3.10 -10.70 20.00
CA ASN A 3 -2.03 -10.45 19.03
C ASN A 3 -0.72 -10.13 19.79
N PRO A 4 0.36 -10.94 19.69
CA PRO A 4 1.57 -10.78 20.52
C PRO A 4 2.49 -9.64 20.07
N TYR A 5 2.05 -8.81 19.11
CA TYR A 5 2.82 -7.69 18.59
C TYR A 5 2.56 -6.44 19.43
N VAL A 6 3.65 -5.87 19.94
CA VAL A 6 3.64 -4.59 20.65
C VAL A 6 4.41 -3.58 19.80
N GLN A 7 3.88 -2.36 19.68
CA GLN A 7 4.58 -1.26 19.04
C GLN A 7 5.64 -0.72 20.01
N THR A 8 6.89 -0.68 19.59
CA THR A 8 8.01 -0.12 20.36
C THR A 8 8.86 0.78 19.48
N GLN A 9 9.75 1.59 20.06
CA GLN A 9 10.70 2.39 19.28
C GLN A 9 11.95 1.57 18.96
N CYS A 10 12.39 1.61 17.71
CA CYS A 10 13.67 1.02 17.32
C CYS A 10 14.81 1.76 18.05
N PRO A 11 15.65 1.07 18.85
CA PRO A 11 16.70 1.72 19.64
C PRO A 11 17.77 2.39 18.78
N ARG A 12 17.88 2.02 17.50
CA ARG A 12 18.87 2.57 16.57
C ARG A 12 18.41 3.82 15.83
N CYS A 13 17.12 3.93 15.49
CA CYS A 13 16.62 5.02 14.63
C CYS A 13 15.42 5.77 15.18
N GLY A 14 14.92 5.41 16.38
CA GLY A 14 13.78 6.05 17.04
C GLY A 14 12.43 5.82 16.36
N GLN A 15 12.39 5.06 15.26
CA GLN A 15 11.15 4.85 14.51
C GLN A 15 10.28 3.77 15.15
N PRO A 16 8.95 3.91 15.08
CA PRO A 16 8.05 2.87 15.54
C PRO A 16 8.27 1.57 14.75
N ALA A 17 8.41 0.47 15.47
CA ALA A 17 8.55 -0.87 14.95
C ALA A 17 7.61 -1.82 15.71
N TRP A 18 7.07 -2.81 15.01
CA TRP A 18 6.27 -3.88 15.61
C TRP A 18 7.20 -5.01 16.01
N ALA A 19 7.24 -5.34 17.30
CA ALA A 19 8.02 -6.44 17.84
C ALA A 19 7.11 -7.49 18.47
N LEU A 20 7.49 -8.75 18.37
CA LEU A 20 6.85 -9.83 19.11
C LEU A 20 7.32 -9.78 20.57
N SER A 21 6.43 -10.08 21.51
CA SER A 21 6.77 -10.14 22.95
C SER A 21 7.92 -11.13 23.24
N THR A 22 8.06 -12.17 22.43
CA THR A 22 9.02 -13.28 22.61
C THR A 22 10.15 -13.32 21.59
N GLN A 23 10.12 -12.52 20.52
CA GLN A 23 11.10 -12.63 19.43
C GLN A 23 11.52 -11.25 18.90
N ALA A 24 12.82 -11.10 18.63
CA ALA A 24 13.34 -9.92 17.97
C ALA A 24 12.94 -9.90 16.47
N VAL A 25 12.42 -8.77 16.00
CA VAL A 25 12.02 -8.53 14.60
C VAL A 25 12.88 -7.40 14.02
N PRO A 26 13.34 -7.47 12.77
CA PRO A 26 14.12 -6.38 12.18
C PRO A 26 13.27 -5.13 11.98
N CYS A 27 13.83 -3.97 12.35
CA CYS A 27 13.23 -2.66 12.09
C CYS A 27 13.07 -2.45 10.59
N GLN A 28 11.86 -2.11 10.16
CA GLN A 28 11.52 -1.92 8.73
C GLN A 28 12.28 -0.75 8.08
N ARG A 29 12.86 0.18 8.86
CA ARG A 29 13.59 1.33 8.32
C ARG A 29 15.10 1.14 8.29
N CYS A 30 15.70 0.58 9.34
CA CYS A 30 17.17 0.50 9.47
C CYS A 30 17.71 -0.93 9.60
N GLY A 31 16.86 -1.95 9.63
CA GLY A 31 17.25 -3.35 9.75
C GLY A 31 17.74 -3.79 11.13
N ALA A 32 17.88 -2.87 12.09
CA ALA A 32 18.28 -3.22 13.46
C ALA A 32 17.25 -4.13 14.13
N ALA A 33 17.71 -5.12 14.90
CA ALA A 33 16.83 -6.00 15.65
C ALA A 33 16.04 -5.22 16.73
N VAL A 34 14.75 -5.54 16.87
CA VAL A 34 13.84 -4.95 17.84
C VAL A 34 13.15 -6.07 18.62
N GLY A 35 13.48 -6.25 19.90
CA GLY A 35 12.84 -7.21 20.83
C GLY A 35 13.83 -7.88 21.81
N PRO A 36 13.39 -8.87 22.61
CA PRO A 36 12.04 -9.06 23.14
C PRO A 36 11.80 -8.15 24.35
N ILE A 37 10.58 -7.60 24.47
CA ILE A 37 10.23 -6.58 25.48
C ILE A 37 10.13 -7.17 26.89
N TYR A 38 9.97 -8.50 27.00
CA TYR A 38 9.93 -9.24 28.26
C TYR A 38 11.24 -9.96 28.62
N ALA A 39 12.36 -9.60 27.99
CA ALA A 39 13.64 -10.04 28.55
C ALA A 39 13.77 -9.42 29.96
N PRO A 40 13.91 -10.21 31.04
CA PRO A 40 14.23 -9.66 32.34
C PRO A 40 15.48 -8.78 32.18
N PRO A 41 15.54 -7.61 32.85
CA PRO A 41 16.71 -6.75 32.77
C PRO A 41 17.92 -7.61 33.11
N ALA A 42 18.86 -7.72 32.16
CA ALA A 42 20.14 -8.33 32.44
C ALA A 42 20.70 -7.61 33.67
N ALA A 43 21.01 -8.38 34.72
CA ALA A 43 21.56 -7.84 35.95
C ALA A 43 22.69 -6.86 35.61
N PRO A 44 22.73 -5.67 36.23
CA PRO A 44 23.78 -4.70 35.94
C PRO A 44 25.12 -5.38 36.14
N ILE A 45 25.89 -5.47 35.05
CA ILE A 45 27.26 -5.98 35.10
C ILE A 45 28.03 -4.94 35.91
N ALA A 46 28.31 -5.27 37.17
CA ALA A 46 29.12 -4.44 38.03
C ALA A 46 30.48 -4.27 37.35
N ALA A 47 30.82 -3.03 37.00
CA ALA A 47 32.14 -2.67 36.52
C ALA A 47 33.13 -2.84 37.68
N THR A 48 33.88 -3.95 37.69
CA THR A 48 35.04 -4.09 38.55
C THR A 48 36.27 -3.48 37.86
N PRO A 49 37.06 -2.66 38.57
CA PRO A 49 38.27 -2.07 38.01
C PRO A 49 39.44 -3.05 38.09
N TYR A 50 40.16 -3.17 36.97
CA TYR A 50 41.60 -3.45 36.83
C TYR A 50 42.22 -4.68 37.52
N GLY A 51 42.76 -5.58 36.68
CA GLY A 51 44.03 -6.27 36.94
C GLY A 51 43.99 -7.78 37.18
N GLY A 52 44.75 -8.53 36.37
CA GLY A 52 45.29 -9.83 36.73
C GLY A 52 44.65 -11.06 36.08
N ASN A 53 45.32 -11.59 35.06
CA ASN A 53 45.32 -13.03 34.73
C ASN A 53 46.42 -13.71 35.57
N PRO A 54 46.55 -15.06 35.67
CA PRO A 54 45.72 -16.14 35.09
C PRO A 54 45.37 -17.26 36.09
N ALA A 55 44.28 -18.02 35.87
CA ALA A 55 44.19 -19.47 36.18
C ALA A 55 42.80 -20.03 35.84
N MET A 56 42.82 -21.30 35.44
CA MET A 56 41.74 -22.12 34.88
C MET A 56 40.64 -22.46 35.89
N ALA A 57 39.38 -22.57 35.42
CA ALA A 57 38.49 -23.73 35.67
C ALA A 57 37.08 -23.51 35.07
N GLY A 58 36.82 -24.21 33.96
CA GLY A 58 35.56 -24.90 33.60
C GLY A 58 34.20 -24.21 33.76
N ALA A 59 33.64 -23.74 32.64
CA ALA A 59 32.22 -23.91 32.35
C ALA A 59 31.98 -23.89 30.83
N ALA A 60 31.16 -24.81 30.36
CA ALA A 60 31.07 -25.28 28.98
C ALA A 60 30.63 -24.20 27.96
N ALA A 61 31.42 -24.07 26.90
CA ALA A 61 31.12 -23.31 25.71
C ALA A 61 30.23 -24.13 24.76
N PHE A 62 29.01 -23.64 24.47
CA PHE A 62 28.34 -23.93 23.20
C PHE A 62 28.64 -22.78 22.23
N GLY A 63 29.79 -22.92 21.57
CA GLY A 63 30.20 -22.07 20.45
C GLY A 63 29.57 -22.55 19.15
N GLY A 64 28.79 -21.67 18.51
CA GLY A 64 28.42 -21.76 17.11
C GLY A 64 28.87 -20.49 16.40
N ALA A 65 30.16 -20.41 16.07
CA ALA A 65 30.70 -19.34 15.24
C ALA A 65 30.26 -19.57 13.79
N TYR A 66 29.56 -18.60 13.20
CA TYR A 66 29.38 -18.52 11.75
C TYR A 66 30.65 -17.89 11.16
N PRO A 67 31.36 -18.56 10.24
CA PRO A 67 32.54 -18.03 9.59
C PRO A 67 32.16 -16.91 8.61
N GLY A 68 32.98 -15.86 8.61
CA GLY A 68 32.77 -14.65 7.83
C GLY A 68 32.81 -14.90 6.32
N ALA A 69 31.94 -14.17 5.61
CA ALA A 69 32.11 -13.86 4.20
C ALA A 69 32.49 -12.38 4.10
N ALA A 70 33.71 -12.11 3.65
CA ALA A 70 34.14 -10.78 3.23
C ALA A 70 33.25 -10.31 2.04
N PRO A 71 32.87 -9.03 1.98
CA PRO A 71 32.16 -8.51 0.81
C PRO A 71 33.08 -8.54 -0.42
N ALA A 72 32.63 -9.21 -1.48
CA ALA A 72 33.30 -9.22 -2.77
C ALA A 72 33.30 -7.81 -3.41
N PRO A 73 34.39 -7.40 -4.08
CA PRO A 73 34.46 -6.13 -4.79
C PRO A 73 33.44 -6.08 -5.94
N MET A 74 32.66 -4.99 -6.00
CA MET A 74 31.72 -4.74 -7.08
C MET A 74 32.48 -4.49 -8.40
N PRO A 75 32.12 -5.15 -9.51
CA PRO A 75 32.71 -4.85 -10.82
C PRO A 75 32.24 -3.48 -11.32
N ALA A 76 33.19 -2.73 -11.88
CA ALA A 76 32.98 -1.46 -12.53
C ALA A 76 32.00 -1.57 -13.71
N ALA A 77 31.08 -0.62 -13.82
CA ALA A 77 30.09 -0.55 -14.88
C ALA A 77 30.76 -0.28 -16.24
N ALA A 78 30.56 -1.19 -17.19
CA ALA A 78 30.93 -0.99 -18.58
C ALA A 78 29.94 -0.02 -19.27
N PRO A 79 30.40 0.85 -20.20
CA PRO A 79 29.53 1.76 -20.93
C PRO A 79 28.59 1.00 -21.88
N ALA A 80 27.31 1.39 -21.87
CA ALA A 80 26.26 0.79 -22.69
C ALA A 80 26.41 1.15 -24.18
N ALA A 81 26.49 0.13 -25.04
CA ALA A 81 26.42 0.28 -26.48
C ALA A 81 24.99 0.60 -26.95
N ALA A 82 24.87 1.50 -27.93
CA ALA A 82 23.62 1.91 -28.55
C ALA A 82 22.93 0.72 -29.25
N SER A 83 21.65 0.50 -28.94
CA SER A 83 20.80 -0.46 -29.66
C SER A 83 20.20 0.16 -30.92
N PRO A 84 20.07 -0.59 -32.04
CA PRO A 84 19.47 -0.10 -33.27
C PRO A 84 17.95 0.10 -33.16
N ALA A 85 17.44 1.07 -33.93
CA ALA A 85 16.06 1.51 -33.96
C ALA A 85 15.06 0.38 -34.33
N ALA A 86 14.03 0.22 -33.51
CA ALA A 86 12.92 -0.70 -33.78
C ALA A 86 11.96 -0.14 -34.85
N PRO A 87 11.45 -0.98 -35.77
CA PRO A 87 10.47 -0.55 -36.77
C PRO A 87 9.12 -0.16 -36.15
N ALA A 88 8.47 0.83 -36.76
CA ALA A 88 7.21 1.41 -36.28
C ALA A 88 6.06 0.37 -36.25
N PRO A 89 5.22 0.35 -35.21
CA PRO A 89 4.13 -0.60 -35.08
C PRO A 89 3.00 -0.32 -36.09
N GLN A 90 2.61 -1.34 -36.85
CA GLN A 90 1.40 -1.33 -37.68
C GLN A 90 0.24 -1.95 -36.91
N PHE A 91 -0.87 -1.21 -36.79
CA PHE A 91 -2.11 -1.69 -36.18
C PHE A 91 -3.12 -2.04 -37.27
N ASN A 92 -3.62 -3.27 -37.26
CA ASN A 92 -4.75 -3.69 -38.08
C ASN A 92 -6.00 -3.73 -37.19
N LEU A 93 -6.95 -2.82 -37.42
CA LEU A 93 -8.30 -2.91 -36.88
C LEU A 93 -9.17 -3.68 -37.87
N ASN A 94 -9.80 -4.76 -37.41
CA ASN A 94 -10.78 -5.52 -38.17
C ASN A 94 -12.17 -5.18 -37.62
N VAL A 95 -13.01 -4.55 -38.44
CA VAL A 95 -14.41 -4.24 -38.11
C VAL A 95 -15.26 -4.74 -39.29
N GLY A 96 -16.08 -5.76 -39.05
CA GLY A 96 -17.06 -6.24 -40.03
C GLY A 96 -16.47 -6.79 -41.34
N GLY A 97 -15.29 -7.44 -41.31
CA GLY A 97 -14.73 -8.12 -42.49
C GLY A 97 -13.98 -7.22 -43.47
N PHE A 98 -13.93 -5.90 -43.26
CA PHE A 98 -13.10 -4.98 -44.04
C PHE A 98 -11.81 -4.64 -43.29
N LYS A 99 -10.65 -4.90 -43.91
CA LYS A 99 -9.33 -4.47 -43.43
C LYS A 99 -9.01 -3.10 -44.02
N ILE A 100 -8.93 -2.08 -43.17
CA ILE A 100 -8.50 -0.72 -43.58
C ILE A 100 -7.07 -0.49 -43.08
N PRO A 101 -6.06 -0.44 -43.96
CA PRO A 101 -4.70 -0.09 -43.56
C PRO A 101 -4.59 1.43 -43.36
N PHE A 102 -4.37 1.87 -42.13
CA PHE A 102 -4.04 3.27 -41.83
C PHE A 102 -2.51 3.44 -41.83
N LYS A 103 -1.96 4.13 -42.84
CA LYS A 103 -0.61 4.70 -42.78
C LYS A 103 -0.72 6.12 -42.22
N ILE A 104 -0.18 6.33 -41.02
CA ILE A 104 -0.02 7.67 -40.42
C ILE A 104 1.46 8.05 -40.45
N GLY A 105 1.78 9.15 -41.14
CA GLY A 105 3.12 9.73 -41.34
C GLY A 105 3.65 9.46 -42.75
N SER A 106 4.08 10.41 -43.57
CA SER A 106 4.56 11.79 -43.34
C SER A 106 4.53 12.57 -44.68
N ALA A 107 4.22 13.86 -44.59
CA ALA A 107 4.65 14.98 -45.45
C ALA A 107 4.50 14.88 -47.00
N GLY A 108 3.74 15.80 -47.58
CA GLY A 108 4.06 16.35 -48.90
C GLY A 108 2.88 16.64 -49.84
N GLY A 109 2.37 17.88 -49.80
CA GLY A 109 1.88 18.60 -50.98
C GLY A 109 0.48 18.27 -51.54
N GLY A 110 -0.24 19.33 -51.95
CA GLY A 110 -1.33 19.20 -52.91
C GLY A 110 -2.69 19.69 -52.42
N VAL A 111 -2.90 21.00 -52.51
CA VAL A 111 -4.21 21.64 -52.33
C VAL A 111 -5.14 21.18 -53.46
N SER A 112 -6.30 20.60 -53.12
CA SER A 112 -7.46 20.57 -54.01
C SER A 112 -8.71 21.00 -53.24
N ARG A 113 -9.26 22.15 -53.68
CA ARG A 113 -10.41 22.87 -53.09
C ARG A 113 -11.75 22.17 -53.36
N ALA A 114 -11.94 20.96 -52.85
CA ALA A 114 -13.27 20.33 -52.88
C ALA A 114 -13.50 19.51 -51.62
N LYS A 115 -14.61 19.80 -50.92
CA LYS A 115 -15.12 19.16 -49.68
C LYS A 115 -14.81 19.84 -48.33
N ILE A 116 -14.65 21.16 -48.31
CA ILE A 116 -14.74 21.96 -47.06
C ILE A 116 -16.21 22.27 -46.74
N PHE A 117 -17.09 21.28 -46.52
CA PHE A 117 -18.40 21.55 -45.88
C PHE A 117 -18.99 20.33 -45.14
N GLY A 118 -18.48 19.11 -45.33
CA GLY A 118 -18.92 17.92 -44.57
C GLY A 118 -18.06 17.57 -43.34
N GLY A 119 -16.94 18.25 -43.12
CA GLY A 119 -15.91 17.84 -42.15
C GLY A 119 -16.02 18.44 -40.75
N ILE A 120 -16.75 19.55 -40.57
CA ILE A 120 -16.74 20.30 -39.30
C ILE A 120 -17.61 19.60 -38.23
N ALA A 121 -18.73 18.98 -38.62
CA ALA A 121 -19.56 18.22 -37.69
C ALA A 121 -18.87 16.92 -37.19
N LEU A 122 -18.16 16.21 -38.07
CA LEU A 122 -17.43 14.99 -37.69
C LEU A 122 -16.19 15.30 -36.84
N ALA A 123 -15.51 16.43 -37.09
CA ALA A 123 -14.36 16.86 -36.28
C ALA A 123 -14.77 17.30 -34.86
N ILE A 124 -15.95 17.92 -34.68
CA ILE A 124 -16.45 18.30 -33.35
C ILE A 124 -16.93 17.05 -32.58
N VAL A 125 -17.58 16.10 -33.24
CA VAL A 125 -17.97 14.81 -32.62
C VAL A 125 -16.74 13.96 -32.27
N LEU A 126 -15.70 13.95 -33.11
CA LEU A 126 -14.42 13.27 -32.82
C LEU A 126 -13.56 14.02 -31.80
N ALA A 127 -13.69 15.34 -31.65
CA ALA A 127 -13.03 16.10 -30.59
C ALA A 127 -13.70 15.84 -29.23
N ILE A 128 -15.03 15.76 -29.16
CA ILE A 128 -15.76 15.42 -27.93
C ILE A 128 -15.54 13.94 -27.56
N ALA A 129 -15.56 13.04 -28.54
CA ALA A 129 -15.20 11.64 -28.33
C ALA A 129 -13.70 11.46 -27.98
N GLY A 130 -12.81 12.26 -28.58
CA GLY A 130 -11.37 12.23 -28.33
C GLY A 130 -10.99 12.69 -26.92
N VAL A 131 -11.72 13.67 -26.35
CA VAL A 131 -11.56 14.10 -24.96
C VAL A 131 -12.05 13.01 -23.99
N PHE A 132 -13.18 12.34 -24.28
CA PHE A 132 -13.67 11.22 -23.46
C PHE A 132 -12.81 9.94 -23.56
N VAL A 133 -12.23 9.66 -24.72
CA VAL A 133 -11.33 8.52 -24.92
C VAL A 133 -9.96 8.77 -24.27
N LYS A 134 -9.46 10.01 -24.23
CA LYS A 134 -8.19 10.35 -23.57
C LYS A 134 -8.29 10.29 -22.03
N MET A 135 -9.45 10.53 -21.43
CA MET A 135 -9.67 10.28 -19.99
C MET A 135 -9.71 8.77 -19.64
N LYS A 136 -10.05 7.89 -20.60
CA LYS A 136 -10.04 6.43 -20.41
C LYS A 136 -8.73 5.73 -20.79
N LEU A 137 -7.85 6.40 -21.55
CA LEU A 137 -6.55 5.89 -22.00
C LEU A 137 -5.37 6.57 -21.29
N GLY A 138 -5.58 7.06 -20.07
CA GLY A 138 -4.48 7.25 -19.14
C GLY A 138 -3.86 5.88 -18.87
N THR A 139 -2.90 5.48 -19.70
CA THR A 139 -2.05 4.32 -19.48
C THR A 139 -1.22 4.60 -18.25
N THR A 140 -1.83 4.41 -17.07
CA THR A 140 -1.09 4.33 -15.85
C THR A 140 -0.09 3.19 -16.00
N ALA A 141 1.18 3.48 -15.72
CA ALA A 141 2.23 2.47 -15.71
C ALA A 141 1.70 1.21 -15.01
N LYS A 142 1.86 0.04 -15.65
CA LYS A 142 1.33 -1.26 -15.17
C LYS A 142 1.45 -1.35 -13.65
N GLY A 143 0.31 -1.43 -12.97
CA GLY A 143 0.23 -1.46 -11.51
C GLY A 143 0.11 -0.11 -10.80
N ASN A 144 -0.27 0.97 -11.49
CA ASN A 144 -0.73 2.24 -10.89
C ASN A 144 -2.17 2.58 -11.33
N LEU A 145 -2.92 3.28 -10.49
CA LEU A 145 -4.22 3.87 -10.80
C LEU A 145 -4.13 5.38 -10.56
N SER A 146 -4.70 6.19 -11.45
CA SER A 146 -4.73 7.64 -11.24
C SER A 146 -5.96 7.99 -10.41
N TYR A 147 -5.88 9.03 -9.58
CA TYR A 147 -7.03 9.53 -8.82
C TYR A 147 -8.21 9.89 -9.73
N ALA A 148 -7.93 10.47 -10.91
CA ALA A 148 -8.94 10.74 -11.92
C ALA A 148 -9.66 9.46 -12.40
N SER A 149 -8.92 8.36 -12.64
CA SER A 149 -9.53 7.08 -13.01
C SER A 149 -10.37 6.44 -11.90
N LEU A 150 -10.10 6.84 -10.66
CA LEU A 150 -10.84 6.41 -9.47
C LEU A 150 -12.00 7.35 -9.13
N GLY A 151 -12.12 8.52 -9.78
CA GLY A 151 -13.10 9.54 -9.42
C GLY A 151 -12.85 10.16 -8.04
N VAL A 152 -11.60 10.17 -7.58
CA VAL A 152 -11.18 10.69 -6.28
C VAL A 152 -10.39 11.99 -6.47
N ASP A 153 -10.50 12.93 -5.53
CA ASP A 153 -9.69 14.14 -5.53
C ASP A 153 -8.21 13.79 -5.26
N ALA A 154 -7.31 14.24 -6.15
CA ALA A 154 -5.89 13.94 -6.06
C ALA A 154 -5.15 14.72 -4.95
N LYS A 155 -5.66 15.89 -4.54
CA LYS A 155 -5.01 16.75 -3.56
C LYS A 155 -5.36 16.36 -2.14
N LYS A 156 -6.61 15.97 -1.91
CA LYS A 156 -7.13 15.59 -0.60
C LYS A 156 -8.18 14.48 -0.75
N PRO A 157 -7.75 13.25 -1.04
CA PRO A 157 -8.68 12.14 -1.20
C PRO A 157 -9.46 11.91 0.10
N ASP A 158 -10.76 11.76 -0.03
CA ASP A 158 -11.66 11.33 1.04
C ASP A 158 -11.43 9.83 1.31
N GLY A 159 -11.23 9.46 2.58
CA GLY A 159 -10.86 8.09 2.96
C GLY A 159 -11.93 7.06 2.58
N ASP A 160 -13.20 7.39 2.81
CA ASP A 160 -14.33 6.52 2.49
C ASP A 160 -14.48 6.34 0.97
N LYS A 161 -14.37 7.44 0.21
CA LYS A 161 -14.38 7.40 -1.27
C LYS A 161 -13.20 6.62 -1.84
N LEU A 162 -12.03 6.72 -1.22
CA LEU A 162 -10.86 5.97 -1.65
C LEU A 162 -11.07 4.47 -1.47
N ILE A 163 -11.59 4.03 -0.32
CA ILE A 163 -11.95 2.62 -0.09
C ILE A 163 -12.95 2.17 -1.14
N ALA A 164 -14.06 2.90 -1.31
CA ALA A 164 -15.11 2.55 -2.26
C ALA A 164 -14.62 2.49 -3.72
N ALA A 165 -13.81 3.45 -4.15
CA ALA A 165 -13.29 3.52 -5.52
C ALA A 165 -12.35 2.35 -5.86
N LEU A 166 -11.70 1.76 -4.86
CA LEU A 166 -10.77 0.64 -5.03
C LEU A 166 -11.45 -0.73 -5.11
N ALA A 167 -12.73 -0.84 -4.74
CA ALA A 167 -13.49 -2.09 -4.80
C ALA A 167 -13.54 -2.66 -6.23
N LYS A 168 -13.92 -1.84 -7.21
CA LYS A 168 -14.03 -2.28 -8.62
C LYS A 168 -12.70 -2.73 -9.23
N PRO A 169 -11.57 -2.03 -9.05
CA PRO A 169 -10.25 -2.54 -9.42
C PRO A 169 -9.89 -3.87 -8.71
N ALA A 170 -10.27 -4.05 -7.44
CA ALA A 170 -10.01 -5.28 -6.71
C ALA A 170 -10.84 -6.45 -7.25
N GLU A 171 -12.12 -6.23 -7.53
CA GLU A 171 -13.03 -7.22 -8.15
C GLU A 171 -12.58 -7.65 -9.54
N LYS A 172 -11.96 -6.73 -10.31
CA LYS A 172 -11.33 -7.07 -11.60
C LYS A 172 -10.09 -7.96 -11.43
N TRP A 173 -9.37 -7.84 -10.32
CA TRP A 173 -8.24 -8.71 -10.02
C TRP A 173 -8.71 -10.08 -9.56
N LYS A 174 -9.69 -10.13 -8.65
CA LYS A 174 -10.36 -11.35 -8.17
C LYS A 174 -11.85 -11.06 -7.93
N LYS A 175 -12.74 -11.88 -8.49
CA LYS A 175 -14.20 -11.65 -8.37
C LYS A 175 -14.72 -11.74 -6.94
N ASP A 176 -14.06 -12.50 -6.08
CA ASP A 176 -14.32 -12.66 -4.65
C ASP A 176 -13.48 -11.70 -3.79
N ALA A 177 -12.97 -10.60 -4.37
CA ALA A 177 -12.21 -9.62 -3.62
C ALA A 177 -13.12 -8.86 -2.64
N ILE A 178 -12.77 -8.90 -1.37
CA ILE A 178 -13.44 -8.14 -0.31
C ILE A 178 -12.46 -7.13 0.29
N TRP A 179 -12.97 -5.97 0.71
CA TRP A 179 -12.19 -5.05 1.53
C TRP A 179 -11.82 -5.75 2.83
N TRP A 180 -10.59 -5.54 3.30
CA TRP A 180 -10.05 -6.24 4.47
C TRP A 180 -9.51 -5.30 5.51
N SER A 181 -8.73 -4.29 5.12
CA SER A 181 -8.17 -3.34 6.07
C SER A 181 -7.90 -1.99 5.42
N ALA A 182 -7.79 -0.97 6.26
CA ALA A 182 -7.39 0.37 5.85
C ALA A 182 -6.43 0.97 6.88
N ASN A 183 -5.43 1.71 6.42
CA ASN A 183 -4.45 2.37 7.28
C ASN A 183 -4.06 3.71 6.67
N PHE A 184 -4.63 4.78 7.20
CA PHE A 184 -4.37 6.16 6.80
C PHE A 184 -3.55 6.84 7.88
N GLN A 185 -2.32 7.24 7.54
CA GLN A 185 -1.37 7.79 8.53
C GLN A 185 -1.71 9.21 8.98
N ALA A 186 -2.43 9.96 8.16
CA ALA A 186 -2.81 11.34 8.43
C ALA A 186 -4.18 11.63 7.80
N VAL A 187 -5.19 11.77 8.65
CA VAL A 187 -6.56 12.15 8.30
C VAL A 187 -6.89 13.46 9.02
N ASP A 188 -7.34 14.46 8.27
CA ASP A 188 -7.77 15.75 8.82
C ASP A 188 -9.18 15.68 9.43
N ALA A 189 -9.59 16.75 10.11
CA ALA A 189 -10.89 16.88 10.76
C ALA A 189 -12.06 16.66 9.79
N GLU A 190 -11.86 16.87 8.49
CA GLU A 190 -12.87 16.69 7.45
C GLU A 190 -12.91 15.25 6.88
N GLY A 191 -12.07 14.33 7.37
CA GLY A 191 -12.00 12.96 6.87
C GLY A 191 -11.14 12.79 5.61
N ARG A 192 -10.34 13.79 5.26
CA ARG A 192 -9.47 13.75 4.07
C ARG A 192 -8.09 13.24 4.45
N VAL A 193 -7.52 12.44 3.56
CA VAL A 193 -6.26 11.74 3.78
C VAL A 193 -5.09 12.50 3.16
N ASP A 194 -4.08 12.80 3.96
CA ASP A 194 -2.77 13.24 3.45
C ASP A 194 -1.96 12.02 2.98
N VAL A 195 -2.12 11.68 1.70
CA VAL A 195 -1.46 10.55 1.05
C VAL A 195 0.07 10.67 1.01
N ALA A 196 0.64 11.85 1.22
CA ALA A 196 2.09 12.00 1.31
C ALA A 196 2.65 11.40 2.61
N LYS A 197 1.82 11.24 3.65
CA LYS A 197 2.18 10.59 4.92
C LYS A 197 1.97 9.07 4.89
N GLY A 198 1.25 8.56 3.90
CA GLY A 198 0.99 7.15 3.69
C GLY A 198 -0.47 6.78 3.88
N ALA A 199 -0.99 6.05 2.91
CA ALA A 199 -2.36 5.56 2.88
C ALA A 199 -2.37 4.17 2.21
N GLU A 200 -2.84 3.15 2.93
CA GLU A 200 -2.94 1.78 2.43
C GLU A 200 -4.37 1.27 2.60
N VAL A 201 -4.93 0.71 1.52
CA VAL A 201 -6.18 -0.05 1.56
C VAL A 201 -5.89 -1.45 1.06
N VAL A 202 -6.34 -2.46 1.80
CA VAL A 202 -6.09 -3.87 1.49
C VAL A 202 -7.39 -4.55 1.13
N TYR A 203 -7.33 -5.29 0.03
CA TYR A 203 -8.35 -6.23 -0.40
C TYR A 203 -7.78 -7.64 -0.40
N ILE A 204 -8.62 -8.63 -0.12
CA ILE A 204 -8.25 -10.04 -0.16
C ILE A 204 -9.24 -10.82 -1.01
N SER A 205 -8.78 -11.92 -1.63
CA SER A 205 -9.68 -12.93 -2.21
C SER A 205 -9.98 -13.96 -1.14
N GLU A 206 -11.23 -13.98 -0.69
CA GLU A 206 -11.72 -14.80 0.42
C GLU A 206 -11.42 -16.29 0.21
N GLY A 207 -11.76 -16.85 -0.95
CA GLY A 207 -11.54 -18.27 -1.22
C GLY A 207 -10.05 -18.61 -1.32
N ARG A 208 -9.24 -17.69 -1.88
CA ARG A 208 -7.81 -17.95 -2.07
C ARG A 208 -7.01 -17.81 -0.80
N VAL A 209 -7.36 -16.87 0.08
CA VAL A 209 -6.61 -16.66 1.32
C VAL A 209 -6.79 -17.83 2.29
N GLN A 210 -7.94 -18.49 2.23
CA GLN A 210 -8.28 -19.68 3.02
C GLN A 210 -7.86 -21.00 2.37
N SER A 211 -7.37 -20.96 1.12
CA SER A 211 -7.02 -22.17 0.37
C SER A 211 -5.83 -22.90 0.99
N ALA A 212 -5.93 -24.24 1.09
CA ALA A 212 -4.80 -25.11 1.41
C ALA A 212 -3.67 -25.05 0.35
N SER A 213 -3.99 -24.62 -0.88
CA SER A 213 -3.01 -24.50 -1.96
C SER A 213 -2.16 -23.22 -1.86
N LYS A 214 -0.85 -23.39 -1.63
CA LYS A 214 0.13 -22.28 -1.63
C LYS A 214 0.13 -21.49 -2.94
N SER A 215 -0.12 -22.15 -4.08
CA SER A 215 -0.15 -21.50 -5.39
C SER A 215 -1.38 -20.61 -5.58
N GLN A 216 -2.47 -20.87 -4.86
CA GLN A 216 -3.63 -19.97 -4.81
C GLN A 216 -3.39 -18.83 -3.80
N ARG A 217 -2.80 -19.12 -2.64
CA ARG A 217 -2.52 -18.11 -1.60
C ARG A 217 -1.50 -17.05 -2.02
N LYS A 218 -0.51 -17.34 -2.87
CA LYS A 218 0.52 -16.36 -3.26
C LYS A 218 -0.01 -15.07 -3.93
N ASP A 219 -1.25 -15.12 -4.40
CA ASP A 219 -1.96 -14.02 -5.09
C ASP A 219 -3.37 -13.87 -4.47
N SER A 220 -3.42 -13.86 -3.13
CA SER A 220 -4.67 -13.74 -2.37
C SER A 220 -4.84 -12.38 -1.68
N VAL A 221 -3.80 -11.54 -1.66
CA VAL A 221 -3.84 -10.21 -1.02
C VAL A 221 -3.39 -9.13 -1.99
N LYS A 222 -4.18 -8.06 -2.10
CA LYS A 222 -3.90 -6.88 -2.91
C LYS A 222 -3.84 -5.65 -2.04
N LYS A 223 -2.69 -4.98 -2.08
CA LYS A 223 -2.47 -3.72 -1.39
C LYS A 223 -2.50 -2.58 -2.37
N TYR A 224 -3.28 -1.56 -2.04
CA TYR A 224 -3.38 -0.31 -2.75
C TYR A 224 -2.75 0.77 -1.89
N SER A 225 -1.57 1.24 -2.29
CA SER A 225 -0.84 2.30 -1.59
C SER A 225 -1.07 3.62 -2.32
N ALA A 226 -1.87 4.50 -1.73
CA ALA A 226 -2.12 5.84 -2.25
C ALA A 226 -0.95 6.77 -1.87
N GLY A 227 -0.45 7.51 -2.87
CA GLY A 227 0.60 8.50 -2.73
C GLY A 227 0.37 9.67 -3.67
N SER A 228 1.27 10.65 -3.68
CA SER A 228 1.12 11.87 -4.50
C SER A 228 0.96 11.62 -6.00
N ALA A 229 1.55 10.53 -6.52
CA ALA A 229 1.49 10.16 -7.94
C ALA A 229 0.28 9.28 -8.32
N GLY A 230 -0.63 8.98 -7.38
CA GLY A 230 -1.75 8.06 -7.57
C GLY A 230 -1.67 6.84 -6.64
N VAL A 231 -2.35 5.76 -7.01
CA VAL A 231 -2.45 4.55 -6.20
C VAL A 231 -1.65 3.40 -6.82
N SER A 232 -0.58 2.99 -6.14
CA SER A 232 0.25 1.84 -6.52
C SER A 232 -0.36 0.53 -6.04
N HIS A 233 -0.33 -0.48 -6.91
CA HIS A 233 -0.82 -1.84 -6.63
C HIS A 233 0.05 -2.92 -7.30
N LYS A 234 1.32 -2.57 -7.56
CA LYS A 234 2.30 -3.42 -8.27
C LYS A 234 2.65 -4.69 -7.51
N ARG A 235 2.68 -4.63 -6.18
CA ARG A 235 3.06 -5.77 -5.35
C ARG A 235 1.86 -6.70 -5.16
N LEU A 236 2.02 -7.94 -5.59
CA LEU A 236 1.13 -9.03 -5.19
C LEU A 236 1.60 -9.56 -3.86
N TRP A 237 0.64 -9.79 -2.97
CA TRP A 237 0.88 -10.36 -1.66
C TRP A 237 0.07 -11.64 -1.54
N GLY A 238 0.52 -12.50 -0.65
CA GLY A 238 -0.15 -13.76 -0.40
C GLY A 238 -0.04 -14.17 1.04
N ALA A 239 -1.03 -14.92 1.48
CA ALA A 239 -0.99 -15.55 2.79
C ALA A 239 0.05 -16.69 2.77
N SER A 240 0.97 -16.70 3.74
CA SER A 240 1.93 -17.80 3.91
C SER A 240 1.19 -19.09 4.24
N GLU A 241 0.27 -19.00 5.21
CA GLU A 241 -0.61 -20.08 5.66
C GLU A 241 -2.08 -19.79 5.35
N PRO A 242 -2.93 -20.81 5.23
CA PRO A 242 -4.37 -20.61 5.12
C PRO A 242 -4.88 -19.77 6.28
N TRP A 243 -5.65 -18.73 5.96
CA TRP A 243 -6.41 -18.03 6.99
C TRP A 243 -7.70 -18.79 7.27
N THR A 244 -8.21 -18.75 8.50
CA THR A 244 -9.46 -19.39 8.90
C THR A 244 -10.45 -18.36 9.38
N GLY A 245 -11.75 -18.64 9.19
CA GLY A 245 -12.84 -17.74 9.63
C GLY A 245 -12.80 -16.39 8.93
N ILE A 246 -12.31 -16.35 7.68
CA ILE A 246 -12.31 -15.13 6.90
C ILE A 246 -13.67 -15.01 6.23
N GLU A 247 -14.37 -13.96 6.61
CA GLU A 247 -15.66 -13.59 6.03
C GLU A 247 -15.65 -12.10 5.71
N LYS A 248 -16.53 -11.71 4.79
CA LYS A 248 -16.78 -10.30 4.49
C LYS A 248 -17.29 -9.59 5.74
N HIS A 249 -16.52 -8.63 6.25
CA HIS A 249 -16.97 -7.79 7.35
C HIS A 249 -18.19 -6.94 6.92
N PRO A 250 -19.06 -6.52 7.86
CA PRO A 250 -20.19 -5.65 7.54
C PRO A 250 -19.69 -4.33 6.94
N THR A 251 -20.51 -3.75 6.06
CA THR A 251 -20.28 -2.39 5.58
C THR A 251 -20.39 -1.43 6.78
N PRO A 252 -19.40 -0.55 7.02
CA PRO A 252 -19.49 0.42 8.09
C PRO A 252 -20.69 1.35 7.86
N THR A 253 -21.58 1.43 8.84
CA THR A 253 -22.60 2.49 8.92
C THR A 253 -21.94 3.77 9.43
N CYS A 254 -21.01 3.63 10.36
CA CYS A 254 -20.12 4.68 10.82
C CYS A 254 -18.94 4.83 9.85
N THR A 255 -18.90 5.92 9.09
CA THR A 255 -17.83 6.21 8.13
C THR A 255 -16.62 6.86 8.78
N ILE A 256 -15.49 6.94 8.08
CA ILE A 256 -14.32 7.68 8.58
C ILE A 256 -14.69 9.14 8.79
N LYS A 257 -15.48 9.72 7.89
CA LYS A 257 -15.97 11.09 8.04
C LYS A 257 -16.80 11.29 9.31
N ASP A 258 -17.65 10.34 9.67
CA ASP A 258 -18.46 10.42 10.89
C ASP A 258 -17.57 10.34 12.15
N VAL A 259 -16.60 9.43 12.15
CA VAL A 259 -15.59 9.34 13.22
C VAL A 259 -14.81 10.64 13.33
N MET A 260 -14.37 11.21 12.21
CA MET A 260 -13.61 12.46 12.21
C MET A 260 -14.45 13.65 12.68
N ALA A 261 -15.76 13.67 12.45
CA ALA A 261 -16.65 14.69 13.02
C ALA A 261 -16.71 14.65 14.56
N LEU A 262 -16.54 13.46 15.17
CA LEU A 262 -16.43 13.31 16.63
C LEU A 262 -15.04 13.75 17.11
N VAL A 263 -13.98 13.29 16.44
CA VAL A 263 -12.58 13.57 16.80
C VAL A 263 -12.22 15.05 16.60
N ALA A 264 -12.80 15.72 15.61
CA ALA A 264 -12.54 17.11 15.27
C ALA A 264 -12.78 18.09 16.43
N LYS A 265 -13.64 17.73 17.39
CA LYS A 265 -13.91 18.55 18.59
C LYS A 265 -12.70 18.66 19.53
N GLU A 266 -11.79 17.69 19.45
CA GLU A 266 -10.60 17.58 20.30
C GLU A 266 -9.30 17.75 19.51
N LEU A 267 -9.39 17.78 18.17
CA LEU A 267 -8.24 17.87 17.28
C LEU A 267 -7.86 19.35 17.06
N PRO A 268 -6.64 19.79 17.43
CA PRO A 268 -6.21 21.15 17.16
C PRO A 268 -6.20 21.45 15.65
N ALA A 269 -6.48 22.70 15.28
CA ALA A 269 -6.55 23.11 13.88
C ALA A 269 -5.28 22.73 13.10
N GLY A 270 -5.47 22.15 11.92
CA GLY A 270 -4.37 21.72 11.04
C GLY A 270 -3.63 20.45 11.48
N LYS A 271 -4.03 19.82 12.59
CA LYS A 271 -3.52 18.50 12.98
C LYS A 271 -4.26 17.39 12.24
N THR A 272 -3.63 16.22 12.22
CA THR A 272 -4.18 15.01 11.62
C THR A 272 -4.04 13.87 12.61
N VAL A 273 -4.83 12.82 12.41
CA VAL A 273 -4.77 11.59 13.18
C VAL A 273 -4.54 10.41 12.26
N ARG A 274 -4.02 9.32 12.80
CA ARG A 274 -3.98 8.04 12.10
C ARG A 274 -5.32 7.34 12.27
N VAL A 275 -5.93 6.92 11.18
CA VAL A 275 -7.18 6.14 11.18
C VAL A 275 -6.91 4.77 10.58
N THR A 276 -7.23 3.71 11.32
CA THR A 276 -7.00 2.35 10.88
C THR A 276 -8.20 1.45 11.13
N PHE A 277 -8.40 0.50 10.25
CA PHE A 277 -9.23 -0.67 10.48
C PHE A 277 -8.40 -1.90 10.14
N ASP A 278 -8.29 -2.84 11.07
CA ASP A 278 -7.80 -4.19 10.83
C ASP A 278 -8.70 -5.15 11.62
N PRO A 279 -9.38 -6.09 10.96
CA PRO A 279 -10.27 -7.04 11.61
C PRO A 279 -9.54 -7.97 12.59
N LYS A 280 -8.19 -7.99 12.60
CA LYS A 280 -7.40 -8.78 13.56
C LYS A 280 -7.05 -8.02 14.84
N PHE A 281 -7.34 -6.72 14.95
CA PHE A 281 -6.97 -5.95 16.16
C PHE A 281 -7.98 -6.07 17.30
N ALA A 282 -9.22 -6.45 17.04
CA ALA A 282 -10.26 -6.53 18.05
C ALA A 282 -11.27 -7.63 17.72
N ASP A 283 -12.01 -8.09 18.73
CA ASP A 283 -13.14 -9.02 18.56
C ASP A 283 -14.38 -8.35 17.94
N PHE A 284 -14.25 -7.10 17.49
CA PHE A 284 -15.31 -6.28 16.92
C PHE A 284 -14.78 -5.41 15.77
N TYR A 285 -15.67 -5.03 14.85
CA TYR A 285 -15.33 -4.13 13.75
C TYR A 285 -15.39 -2.68 14.19
N ALA A 286 -14.22 -2.03 14.26
CA ALA A 286 -14.09 -0.65 14.70
C ALA A 286 -13.00 0.11 13.96
N TRP A 287 -13.23 1.41 13.80
CA TRP A 287 -12.20 2.36 13.43
C TRP A 287 -11.34 2.65 14.65
N ARG A 288 -10.03 2.44 14.54
CA ARG A 288 -9.06 2.90 15.53
C ARG A 288 -8.49 4.24 15.10
N VAL A 289 -8.61 5.23 15.97
CA VAL A 289 -8.07 6.57 15.77
C VAL A 289 -6.94 6.80 16.75
N MET A 290 -5.75 7.11 16.23
CA MET A 290 -4.53 7.29 17.01
C MET A 290 -3.88 8.64 16.71
N ASN A 291 -3.37 9.30 17.74
CA ASN A 291 -2.43 10.41 17.62
C ASN A 291 -1.48 10.40 18.83
N ASP A 292 -0.21 10.10 18.58
CA ASP A 292 0.80 9.96 19.63
C ASP A 292 1.05 11.30 20.36
N ASP A 293 1.05 12.42 19.63
CA ASP A 293 1.30 13.76 20.19
C ASP A 293 0.19 14.18 21.17
N LEU A 294 -1.06 13.82 20.86
CA LEU A 294 -2.24 14.14 21.65
C LEU A 294 -2.61 13.04 22.65
N LYS A 295 -1.86 11.93 22.68
CA LYS A 295 -2.18 10.71 23.44
C LYS A 295 -3.61 10.21 23.19
N LEU A 296 -4.09 10.38 21.95
CA LEU A 296 -5.38 9.88 21.51
C LEU A 296 -5.21 8.45 21.01
N ASP A 297 -5.95 7.50 21.57
CA ASP A 297 -6.08 6.14 21.04
C ASP A 297 -7.49 5.65 21.37
N ARG A 298 -8.39 5.70 20.39
CA ARG A 298 -9.81 5.37 20.57
C ARG A 298 -10.30 4.38 19.53
N LEU A 299 -11.28 3.57 19.92
CA LEU A 299 -11.99 2.63 19.06
C LEU A 299 -13.44 3.08 18.88
N TYR A 300 -13.85 3.28 17.63
CA TYR A 300 -15.21 3.67 17.26
C TYR A 300 -15.91 2.54 16.51
N ALA A 301 -17.06 2.09 16.99
CA ALA A 301 -17.82 0.99 16.40
C ALA A 301 -18.25 1.30 14.95
N PHE A 302 -18.16 0.31 14.06
CA PHE A 302 -18.67 0.41 12.69
C PHE A 302 -20.19 0.60 12.61
N SER A 303 -20.94 0.21 13.63
CA SER A 303 -22.41 0.23 13.63
C SER A 303 -22.99 1.62 13.84
N ASP A 304 -22.42 2.40 14.75
CA ASP A 304 -23.06 3.61 15.29
C ASP A 304 -22.09 4.71 15.74
N CYS A 305 -20.77 4.55 15.49
CA CYS A 305 -19.73 5.46 15.95
C CYS A 305 -19.60 5.58 17.48
N SER A 306 -20.17 4.65 18.26
CA SER A 306 -19.96 4.62 19.71
C SER A 306 -18.50 4.34 20.03
N ILE A 307 -17.98 5.00 21.08
CA ILE A 307 -16.63 4.74 21.59
C ILE A 307 -16.68 3.43 22.37
N ILE A 308 -15.87 2.46 21.94
CA ILE A 308 -15.72 1.16 22.60
C ILE A 308 -14.57 1.19 23.61
N LYS A 309 -13.52 1.96 23.29
CA LYS A 309 -12.31 2.13 24.11
C LYS A 309 -11.68 3.48 23.85
#